data_AF-A0A9X6VE01-F1
#
_entry.id   AF-A0A9X6VE01-F1
#
_cell.length_a   1.000
_cell.length_b   1.000
_cell.length_c   1.000
_cell.angle_alpha   90.00
_cell.angle_beta   90.00
_cell.angle_gamma   90.00
#
_symmetry.space_group_name_H-M   'P 1'
#
loop_
_entity.id
_entity.type
_entity.pdbx_description
1 polymer ?
#
loop_
_entity_poly.entity_id
_entity_poly.type
_entity_poly.pdbx_seq_one_letter_code
_entity_poly.pdbx_strand_id
1 'polypeptide(L)' 'MFEDEAELVNALKLIEIDKFKKNCNGYEFIEGFQKTLVRKGELSKPQLTQLKRLAKQVYKYHNNL' A
#
# COMPACT_ATOMS: atom_id res chain seq x y z
N MET A 1 7.23 12.26 0.22
CA MET A 1 6.86 11.22 1.21
C MET A 1 5.42 11.53 1.63
N PHE A 2 4.60 10.55 2.02
CA PHE A 2 3.20 10.82 2.39
C PHE A 2 3.11 11.75 3.61
N GLU A 3 2.18 12.71 3.57
CA GLU A 3 1.90 13.71 4.59
C GLU A 3 1.18 13.10 5.79
N ASP A 4 0.26 12.17 5.53
CA ASP A 4 -0.48 11.47 6.57
C ASP A 4 -0.83 10.01 6.21
N GLU A 5 -1.51 9.36 7.14
CA GLU A 5 -1.92 7.97 7.03
C GLU A 5 -3.06 7.76 6.02
N ALA A 6 -3.92 8.76 5.81
CA ALA A 6 -5.00 8.72 4.84
C ALA A 6 -4.47 8.79 3.41
N GLU A 7 -3.47 9.63 3.15
CA GLU A 7 -2.80 9.73 1.86
C GLU A 7 -2.11 8.39 1.50
N LEU A 8 -1.42 7.77 2.45
CA LEU A 8 -0.81 6.45 2.25
C LEU A 8 -1.86 5.38 1.90
N VAL A 9 -3.00 5.37 2.58
CA VAL A 9 -4.10 4.42 2.31
C VAL A 9 -4.75 4.70 0.95
N ASN A 10 -4.88 5.96 0.54
CA ASN A 10 -5.40 6.31 -0.78
C ASN A 10 -4.41 5.92 -1.88
N ALA A 11 -3.12 6.19 -1.69
CA ALA A 11 -2.05 5.77 -2.59
C ALA A 11 -2.02 4.25 -2.75
N LEU A 12 -2.21 3.49 -1.67
CA LEU A 12 -2.32 2.03 -1.70
C LEU A 12 -3.42 1.54 -2.64
N LYS A 13 -4.61 2.17 -2.64
CA LYS A 13 -5.75 1.78 -3.50
C LYS A 13 -5.47 1.96 -4.99
N LEU A 14 -4.58 2.89 -5.33
CA LEU A 14 -4.22 3.23 -6.71
C LEU A 14 -3.08 2.36 -7.27
N ILE A 15 -2.54 1.44 -6.49
CA ILE A 15 -1.47 0.55 -6.95
C ILE A 15 -2.03 -0.52 -7.89
N GLU A 16 -1.50 -0.58 -9.11
CA GLU A 16 -1.69 -1.73 -9.99
C GLU A 16 -0.74 -2.87 -9.57
N ILE A 17 -1.29 -3.90 -8.93
CA ILE A 17 -0.52 -5.01 -8.35
C ILE A 17 0.40 -5.69 -9.38
N ASP A 18 -0.05 -5.88 -10.62
CA ASP A 18 0.74 -6.53 -11.66
C ASP A 18 2.00 -5.75 -12.06
N LYS A 19 1.98 -4.42 -11.93
CA LYS A 19 3.16 -3.57 -12.11
C LYS A 19 4.01 -3.55 -10.84
N PHE A 20 3.37 -3.44 -9.68
CA PHE A 20 4.04 -3.35 -8.39
C PHE A 20 4.86 -4.60 -8.06
N LYS A 21 4.30 -5.80 -8.33
CA LYS A 21 4.95 -7.09 -8.05
C LYS A 21 6.25 -7.31 -8.82
N LYS A 22 6.47 -6.61 -9.94
CA LYS A 22 7.72 -6.72 -10.72
C LYS A 22 8.91 -6.10 -9.99
N ASN A 23 8.67 -5.14 -9.11
CA ASN A 23 9.71 -4.31 -8.48
C ASN A 23 9.68 -4.37 -6.95
N CYS A 24 8.79 -5.17 -6.35
CA CYS A 24 8.60 -5.23 -4.90
C CYS A 24 8.42 -6.67 -4.39
N ASN A 25 9.39 -7.11 -3.59
CA ASN A 25 9.24 -8.28 -2.72
C ASN A 25 8.37 -7.87 -1.52
N GLY A 26 7.16 -8.45 -1.42
CA GLY A 26 6.15 -8.05 -0.43
C GLY A 26 4.84 -7.51 -1.01
N TYR A 27 4.63 -7.62 -2.33
CA TYR A 27 3.37 -7.22 -2.98
C TYR A 27 2.13 -7.95 -2.42
N GLU A 28 2.29 -9.14 -1.85
CA GLU A 28 1.21 -9.95 -1.25
C GLU A 28 0.55 -9.20 -0.08
N PHE A 29 1.33 -8.42 0.68
CA PHE A 29 0.81 -7.56 1.74
C PHE A 29 -0.03 -6.44 1.16
N ILE A 30 0.46 -5.77 0.10
CA ILE A 30 -0.24 -4.70 -0.60
C ILE A 30 -1.57 -5.21 -1.18
N GLU A 31 -1.55 -6.35 -1.86
CA GLU A 31 -2.75 -7.02 -2.39
C GLU A 31 -3.72 -7.40 -1.25
N GLY A 32 -3.22 -7.97 -0.15
CA GLY A 32 -4.02 -8.31 1.02
C GLY A 32 -4.66 -7.09 1.69
N PHE A 33 -3.95 -5.96 1.73
CA PHE A 33 -4.48 -4.70 2.25
C PHE A 33 -5.55 -4.12 1.33
N GLN A 34 -5.36 -4.14 0.01
CA GLN A 34 -6.40 -3.73 -0.94
C GLN A 34 -7.66 -4.58 -0.79
N LYS A 35 -7.53 -5.92 -0.71
CA LYS A 35 -8.67 -6.83 -0.46
C LYS A 35 -9.38 -6.51 0.87
N THR A 36 -8.62 -6.19 1.91
CA THR A 36 -9.18 -5.81 3.21
C THR A 36 -9.96 -4.50 3.12
N LEU A 37 -9.41 -3.49 2.44
CA LEU A 37 -10.07 -2.20 2.21
C LEU A 37 -11.36 -2.35 1.41
N VAL A 38 -11.37 -3.19 0.37
CA VAL A 38 -12.59 -3.48 -0.41
C VAL A 38 -13.66 -4.15 0.46
N ARG A 39 -13.28 -5.10 1.31
CA ARG A 39 -14.22 -5.88 2.13
C ARG A 39 -14.73 -5.14 3.36
N LYS A 40 -13.86 -4.37 4.04
CA LYS A 40 -14.13 -3.77 5.36
C LYS A 40 -14.16 -2.24 5.35
N GLY A 41 -13.71 -1.59 4.28
CA GLY A 41 -13.55 -0.13 4.20
C GLY A 41 -12.29 0.42 4.87
N GLU A 42 -11.71 -0.32 5.83
CA GLU A 42 -10.57 0.12 6.62
C GLU A 42 -9.54 -1.00 6.90
N LEU A 43 -8.32 -0.59 7.25
CA LEU A 43 -7.26 -1.49 7.72
C LEU A 43 -7.20 -1.49 9.25
N SER A 44 -6.94 -2.66 9.83
CA SER A 44 -6.69 -2.75 11.28
C SER A 44 -5.37 -2.06 11.67
N LYS A 45 -5.22 -1.68 12.94
CA LYS A 45 -3.97 -1.06 13.46
C LYS A 45 -2.69 -1.86 13.12
N PRO A 46 -2.67 -3.21 13.23
CA PRO A 46 -1.49 -3.98 12.82
C PRO A 46 -1.21 -3.91 11.31
N GLN A 47 -2.25 -3.95 10.48
CA GLN A 47 -2.12 -3.81 9.02
C GLN A 47 -1.63 -2.42 8.62
N LEU A 48 -2.14 -1.35 9.25
CA LEU A 48 -1.64 0.01 9.07
C LEU A 48 -0.17 0.14 9.47
N THR A 49 0.23 -0.48 10.57
CA THR A 49 1.64 -0.51 11.00
C THR A 49 2.54 -1.20 9.96
N GLN A 50 2.07 -2.32 9.38
CA GLN A 50 2.78 -2.98 8.29
C GLN A 50 2.81 -2.13 7.01
N LEU A 51 1.69 -1.49 6.63
CA LEU A 51 1.61 -0.58 5.49
C LEU A 51 2.60 0.59 5.63
N LYS A 52 2.72 1.18 6.83
CA LYS A 52 3.72 2.23 7.12
C LYS A 52 5.15 1.76 6.89
N ARG A 53 5.48 0.50 7.18
CA ARG A 53 6.80 -0.08 6.87
C ARG A 53 7.06 -0.21 5.36
N LEU A 54 5.99 -0.40 4.58
CA LEU A 54 6.04 -0.47 3.11
C LEU A 54 5.85 0.90 2.43
N ALA A 55 5.60 1.98 3.19
CA ALA A 55 5.30 3.30 2.65
C ALA A 55 6.38 3.79 1.67
N LYS A 56 7.66 3.53 1.95
CA LYS A 56 8.75 3.92 1.03
C LYS A 56 8.62 3.26 -0.35
N GLN A 57 8.19 2.00 -0.40
CA GLN A 57 8.00 1.28 -1.66
C GLN A 57 6.74 1.75 -2.40
N VAL A 58 5.65 2.00 -1.66
CA VAL A 58 4.43 2.59 -2.24
C VAL A 58 4.73 3.98 -2.83
N TYR A 59 5.51 4.80 -2.13
CA TYR A 59 5.92 6.11 -2.63
C TYR A 59 6.78 6.01 -3.89
N LYS A 60 7.76 5.10 -3.90
CA LYS A 60 8.61 4.85 -5.06
C LYS A 60 7.80 4.47 -6.30
N TYR A 61 6.83 3.57 -6.14
CA TYR A 61 5.95 3.16 -7.23
C TYR A 61 5.22 4.35 -7.87
N HIS A 62 4.62 5.23 -7.06
CA HIS A 62 3.88 6.39 -7.56
C HIS A 62 4.75 7.49 -8.17
N ASN A 63 6.04 7.55 -7.81
CA ASN A 63 6.96 8.56 -8.30
C ASN A 63 7.93 8.04 -9.38
N ASN A 64 7.79 6.77 -9.81
CA ASN A 64 8.73 6.10 -10.73
C ASN A 64 10.20 6.17 -10.25
N LEU A 65 10.44 6.00 -8.94
CA LEU A 65 11.76 6.07 -8.26
C LEU A 65 12.32 4.71 -7.81
#